data_AF-A0A2N2JIN3-F1
#
_entry.id   AF-A0A2N2JIN3-F1
#
_cell.length_a   1.000
_cell.length_b   1.000
_cell.length_c   1.000
_cell.angle_alpha   90.00
_cell.angle_beta   90.00
_cell.angle_gamma   90.00
#
_symmetry.space_group_name_H-M   'P 1'
#
loop_
_entity.id
_entity.type
_entity.pdbx_description
1 polymer ?
#
loop_
_entity_poly.entity_id
_entity_poly.type
_entity_poly.pdbx_seq_one_letter_code
_entity_poly.pdbx_strand_id
1 'polypeptide(L)'
;MPDATQTVRPEGETTPERRPEARGSTGGSSRMNVQLKGADYEAGANYLSPGGGAAAALRPPPAPIGAPVQMEKTEGTTPTEGTQTTEGATTPETTTEAPDNAPASVTKTTDYGKFIVYPDDFVGPLPVNDRAADTWTLHQKDYDELIAKLDAVKGGTSKIKLSGDATFKSGTLLDLGWLMTVGVGQQLIGELAAASFTTTIEKTDGGNACGYDPDADSWETTDTPPQKGPGANATVYYNPARLQIGDGAGWKTRPPAIGLAHELVHAWTAVNGQRARGVTEGTNNRELQAVGLGAYKDAVISENQFRAAFGLPTRPVY
;
A
#
# COMPACT_ATOMS: atom_id res chain seq x y z
N MET A 1 80.72 -16.09 -13.42
CA MET A 1 79.92 -15.74 -14.61
C MET A 1 78.62 -15.10 -14.12
N PRO A 2 78.12 -14.05 -14.80
CA PRO A 2 77.08 -13.15 -14.29
C PRO A 2 75.67 -13.73 -14.59
N ASP A 3 74.50 -13.08 -14.49
CA ASP A 3 74.08 -11.67 -14.35
C ASP A 3 72.63 -11.67 -13.78
N ALA A 4 71.92 -10.59 -13.44
CA ALA A 4 72.19 -9.16 -13.57
C ALA A 4 71.54 -8.33 -12.44
N THR A 5 71.98 -7.09 -12.28
CA THR A 5 71.37 -6.02 -11.47
C THR A 5 70.34 -5.20 -12.25
N GLN A 6 69.31 -4.65 -11.58
CA GLN A 6 68.91 -3.27 -11.85
C GLN A 6 68.27 -2.59 -10.62
N THR A 7 68.82 -1.43 -10.28
CA THR A 7 68.40 -0.47 -9.24
C THR A 7 68.45 0.92 -9.90
N VAL A 8 68.04 2.00 -9.20
CA VAL A 8 68.19 3.44 -9.58
C VAL A 8 67.04 3.93 -10.51
N ARG A 9 66.30 5.03 -10.26
CA ARG A 9 66.40 6.14 -9.28
C ARG A 9 65.02 6.81 -9.03
N PRO A 10 64.74 7.40 -7.85
CA PRO A 10 63.82 8.52 -7.68
C PRO A 10 64.57 9.87 -7.65
N GLU A 11 63.92 10.97 -8.05
CA GLU A 11 64.21 12.41 -7.79
C GLU A 11 63.43 13.24 -8.83
N GLY A 12 62.89 14.44 -8.56
CA GLY A 12 62.87 15.23 -7.33
C GLY A 12 61.85 16.39 -7.41
N GLU A 13 61.74 17.18 -6.34
CA GLU A 13 60.83 18.32 -6.19
C GLU A 13 61.22 19.56 -7.03
N THR A 14 60.25 20.44 -7.34
CA THR A 14 60.37 21.89 -7.11
C THR A 14 59.03 22.63 -7.25
N THR A 15 58.64 23.36 -6.21
CA THR A 15 57.63 24.44 -6.18
C THR A 15 58.31 25.80 -6.40
N PRO A 16 57.62 26.98 -6.38
CA PRO A 16 56.21 27.31 -6.67
C PRO A 16 56.08 28.46 -7.72
N GLU A 17 54.86 28.89 -8.10
CA GLU A 17 54.47 30.33 -8.07
C GLU A 17 53.03 30.68 -8.56
N ARG A 18 52.51 31.80 -8.01
CA ARG A 18 51.55 32.81 -8.55
C ARG A 18 50.09 32.42 -8.94
N ARG A 19 49.18 32.86 -8.06
CA ARG A 19 47.87 33.50 -8.39
C ARG A 19 48.10 34.79 -9.23
N PRO A 20 47.13 35.30 -10.04
CA PRO A 20 45.87 35.85 -9.49
C PRO A 20 44.58 35.71 -10.33
N GLU A 21 43.46 36.14 -9.71
CA GLU A 21 42.23 36.72 -10.29
C GLU A 21 41.45 35.99 -11.40
N ALA A 22 40.22 35.50 -11.16
CA ALA A 22 38.95 36.20 -10.88
C ALA A 22 38.07 36.45 -12.13
N ARG A 23 37.04 35.60 -12.27
CA ARG A 23 35.73 35.73 -12.95
C ARG A 23 35.00 34.42 -12.63
N GLY A 24 33.78 34.35 -12.12
CA GLY A 24 32.68 35.31 -12.28
C GLY A 24 31.57 34.62 -13.08
N SER A 25 30.90 33.62 -12.49
CA SER A 25 29.68 33.03 -13.05
C SER A 25 28.75 32.56 -11.93
N THR A 26 27.75 33.39 -11.63
CA THR A 26 26.67 33.07 -10.69
C THR A 26 25.60 32.25 -11.40
N GLY A 27 25.78 30.92 -11.42
CA GLY A 27 24.77 29.97 -11.84
C GLY A 27 23.61 29.91 -10.84
N GLY A 28 22.71 30.89 -10.89
CA GLY A 28 21.53 30.95 -10.04
C GLY A 28 20.54 29.83 -10.35
N SER A 29 20.59 28.74 -9.59
CA SER A 29 19.56 27.70 -9.63
C SER A 29 18.27 28.26 -9.02
N SER A 30 17.36 28.72 -9.87
CA SER A 30 16.03 29.16 -9.46
C SER A 30 15.23 27.96 -8.96
N ARG A 31 15.28 27.73 -7.64
CA ARG A 31 14.26 26.96 -6.95
C ARG A 31 12.94 27.71 -7.11
N MET A 32 12.09 27.25 -8.02
CA MET A 32 10.69 27.67 -8.04
C MET A 32 10.03 27.15 -6.76
N ASN A 33 9.95 28.01 -5.75
CA ASN A 33 8.98 27.85 -4.66
C ASN A 33 7.58 27.97 -5.28
N VAL A 34 7.04 26.86 -5.76
CA VAL A 34 5.61 26.76 -6.10
C VAL A 34 4.85 26.75 -4.78
N GLN A 35 4.60 27.96 -4.27
CA GLN A 35 3.77 28.16 -3.10
C GLN A 35 2.31 27.91 -3.49
N LEU A 36 1.92 26.63 -3.49
CA LEU A 36 0.55 26.19 -3.71
C LEU A 36 -0.34 26.78 -2.61
N LYS A 37 -0.96 27.93 -2.90
CA LYS A 37 -2.05 28.46 -2.08
C LYS A 37 -3.21 27.49 -2.14
N GLY A 38 -3.76 27.17 -0.97
CA GLY A 38 -4.85 26.22 -0.83
C GLY A 38 -6.05 26.57 -1.71
N ALA A 39 -6.46 25.58 -2.48
CA ALA A 39 -7.82 25.40 -2.94
C ALA A 39 -8.17 23.93 -2.68
N ASP A 40 -9.38 23.67 -2.22
CA ASP A 40 -9.89 22.31 -2.04
C ASP A 40 -10.04 21.63 -3.40
N TYR A 41 -8.95 21.00 -3.86
CA TYR A 41 -8.94 20.19 -5.07
C TYR A 41 -9.69 18.88 -4.82
N GLU A 42 -11.01 18.92 -4.97
CA GLU A 42 -11.72 17.76 -5.48
C GLU A 42 -11.21 17.45 -6.91
N ALA A 43 -11.08 16.17 -7.24
CA ALA A 43 -10.44 15.71 -8.47
C ALA A 43 -11.34 15.96 -9.71
N GLY A 44 -11.37 17.21 -10.17
CA GLY A 44 -12.19 17.69 -11.29
C GLY A 44 -11.39 18.34 -12.42
N ALA A 45 -10.21 17.80 -12.75
CA ALA A 45 -9.36 18.33 -13.82
C ALA A 45 -9.86 17.92 -15.22
N ASN A 46 -10.77 18.70 -15.80
CA ASN A 46 -11.19 18.59 -17.20
C ASN A 46 -10.01 18.83 -18.16
N TYR A 47 -9.36 17.76 -18.63
CA TYR A 47 -8.50 17.82 -19.81
C TYR A 47 -9.32 17.61 -21.08
N LEU A 48 -9.76 18.72 -21.68
CA LEU A 48 -10.25 18.75 -23.05
C LEU A 48 -9.09 18.44 -24.01
N SER A 49 -9.08 17.22 -24.56
CA SER A 49 -8.27 16.87 -25.72
C SER A 49 -9.17 16.79 -26.97
N PRO A 50 -8.83 17.47 -28.09
CA PRO A 50 -9.66 17.45 -29.29
C PRO A 50 -9.29 16.27 -30.21
N GLY A 51 -10.26 15.44 -30.57
CA GLY A 51 -10.09 14.41 -31.60
C GLY A 51 -11.10 13.27 -31.47
N GLY A 52 -12.02 13.14 -32.42
CA GLY A 52 -13.06 12.11 -32.39
C GLY A 52 -12.58 10.73 -32.85
N GLY A 53 -13.27 9.68 -32.40
CA GLY A 53 -13.03 8.30 -32.85
C GLY A 53 -14.01 7.30 -32.25
N ALA A 54 -15.00 6.89 -33.06
CA ALA A 54 -15.90 5.73 -32.95
C ALA A 54 -16.18 5.09 -31.56
N ALA A 55 -17.47 5.04 -31.18
CA ALA A 55 -17.94 4.22 -30.07
C ALA A 55 -17.75 2.71 -30.38
N ALA A 56 -16.80 2.07 -29.71
CA ALA A 56 -16.65 0.62 -29.72
C ALA A 56 -17.60 -0.02 -28.70
N ALA A 57 -18.36 -1.04 -29.14
CA ALA A 57 -19.30 -1.73 -28.27
C ALA A 57 -18.56 -2.53 -27.17
N LEU A 58 -18.99 -2.33 -25.92
CA LEU A 58 -18.50 -3.11 -24.77
C LEU A 58 -18.78 -4.60 -24.99
N ARG A 59 -17.72 -5.42 -25.02
CA ARG A 59 -17.85 -6.88 -24.87
C ARG A 59 -17.71 -7.23 -23.38
N PRO A 60 -18.44 -8.23 -22.87
CA PRO A 60 -18.27 -8.71 -21.50
C PRO A 60 -16.86 -9.28 -21.28
N PRO A 61 -16.34 -9.26 -20.03
CA PRO A 61 -15.02 -9.79 -19.71
C PRO A 61 -14.95 -11.31 -19.96
N PRO A 62 -13.74 -11.87 -20.19
CA PRO A 62 -13.55 -13.31 -20.26
C PRO A 62 -13.91 -13.98 -18.93
N ALA A 63 -14.48 -15.18 -18.99
CA ALA A 63 -14.93 -15.92 -17.82
C ALA A 63 -13.75 -16.35 -16.92
N PRO A 64 -13.93 -16.37 -15.59
CA PRO A 64 -12.90 -16.84 -14.66
C PRO A 64 -12.64 -18.35 -14.84
N ILE A 65 -11.36 -18.71 -14.85
CA ILE A 65 -10.91 -20.11 -14.84
C ILE A 65 -10.91 -20.59 -13.39
N GLY A 66 -11.65 -21.68 -13.10
CA GLY A 66 -11.63 -22.37 -11.82
C GLY A 66 -12.78 -22.03 -10.87
N ALA A 67 -13.94 -22.65 -11.07
CA ALA A 67 -14.99 -22.70 -10.06
C ALA A 67 -14.78 -23.91 -9.13
N PRO A 68 -14.81 -23.75 -7.79
CA PRO A 68 -14.91 -24.88 -6.88
C PRO A 68 -16.31 -25.50 -6.92
N VAL A 69 -16.37 -26.81 -6.65
CA VAL A 69 -17.58 -27.64 -6.69
C VAL A 69 -18.63 -27.14 -5.68
N GLN A 70 -19.86 -26.92 -6.14
CA GLN A 70 -21.01 -26.71 -5.26
C GLN A 70 -21.41 -28.03 -4.60
N MET A 71 -21.49 -28.07 -3.27
CA MET A 71 -22.23 -29.13 -2.58
C MET A 71 -23.72 -28.77 -2.61
N GLU A 72 -24.55 -29.70 -3.08
CA GLU A 72 -26.00 -29.56 -3.05
C GLU A 72 -26.52 -29.53 -1.62
N LYS A 73 -27.40 -28.56 -1.33
CA LYS A 73 -28.08 -28.44 -0.04
C LYS A 73 -29.49 -29.02 -0.19
N THR A 74 -29.70 -30.23 0.33
CA THR A 74 -31.01 -30.86 0.35
C THR A 74 -31.92 -30.25 1.43
N GLU A 75 -33.08 -29.76 1.02
CA GLU A 75 -34.18 -29.39 1.94
C GLU A 75 -35.04 -30.63 2.24
N GLY A 76 -35.57 -30.74 3.46
CA GLY A 76 -36.35 -31.91 3.87
C GLY A 76 -37.11 -31.80 5.19
N THR A 77 -38.35 -31.28 5.10
CA THR A 77 -39.53 -31.63 5.93
C THR A 77 -39.51 -31.59 7.47
N THR A 78 -40.39 -30.75 8.02
CA THR A 78 -40.98 -30.86 9.37
C THR A 78 -41.85 -32.12 9.49
N PRO A 79 -41.93 -32.76 10.68
CA PRO A 79 -43.26 -32.94 11.28
C PRO A 79 -43.34 -32.88 12.83
N THR A 80 -44.41 -32.23 13.29
CA THR A 80 -45.33 -32.63 14.38
C THR A 80 -44.87 -32.72 15.86
N GLU A 81 -45.75 -32.20 16.73
CA GLU A 81 -45.70 -32.27 18.20
C GLU A 81 -45.76 -33.69 18.77
N GLY A 82 -45.10 -33.91 19.90
CA GLY A 82 -45.22 -35.14 20.70
C GLY A 82 -44.79 -34.92 22.15
N THR A 83 -45.76 -34.71 23.04
CA THR A 83 -45.51 -34.57 24.49
C THR A 83 -45.20 -35.92 25.14
N GLN A 84 -44.04 -36.08 25.77
CA GLN A 84 -43.81 -37.12 26.77
C GLN A 84 -42.83 -36.68 27.87
N THR A 85 -43.27 -36.77 29.12
CA THR A 85 -42.49 -36.66 30.35
C THR A 85 -41.87 -38.01 30.71
N THR A 86 -40.57 -38.06 31.07
CA THR A 86 -40.07 -38.54 32.39
C THR A 86 -38.53 -38.65 32.47
N GLU A 87 -38.02 -38.35 33.67
CA GLU A 87 -36.87 -38.98 34.36
C GLU A 87 -35.45 -38.96 33.73
N GLY A 88 -34.60 -38.08 34.30
CA GLY A 88 -33.55 -38.57 35.20
C GLY A 88 -32.38 -39.36 34.60
N ALA A 89 -31.54 -38.72 33.80
CA ALA A 89 -30.19 -39.21 33.49
C ALA A 89 -29.14 -38.14 33.83
N THR A 90 -28.26 -38.43 34.79
CA THR A 90 -27.10 -37.58 35.11
C THR A 90 -26.06 -37.70 34.01
N THR A 91 -26.01 -36.71 33.12
CA THR A 91 -24.92 -36.53 32.15
C THR A 91 -23.61 -36.31 32.91
N PRO A 92 -22.52 -37.05 32.62
CA PRO A 92 -21.22 -36.69 33.15
C PRO A 92 -20.79 -35.36 32.51
N GLU A 93 -20.45 -34.37 33.34
CA GLU A 93 -19.78 -33.16 32.88
C GLU A 93 -18.41 -33.54 32.31
N THR A 94 -18.33 -33.69 31.00
CA THR A 94 -17.05 -33.75 30.28
C THR A 94 -16.48 -32.34 30.25
N THR A 95 -15.89 -31.92 31.37
CA THR A 95 -15.05 -30.73 31.45
C THR A 95 -13.85 -30.96 30.54
N THR A 96 -13.96 -30.53 29.29
CA THR A 96 -12.85 -30.50 28.36
C THR A 96 -11.90 -29.40 28.84
N GLU A 97 -10.97 -29.76 29.73
CA GLU A 97 -9.82 -28.92 30.03
C GLU A 97 -9.14 -28.57 28.71
N ALA A 98 -9.16 -27.29 28.35
CA ALA A 98 -8.38 -26.79 27.23
C ALA A 98 -6.91 -27.15 27.50
N PRO A 99 -6.17 -27.72 26.54
CA PRO A 99 -4.82 -28.20 26.79
C PRO A 99 -3.93 -27.05 27.26
N ASP A 100 -3.36 -27.23 28.46
CA ASP A 100 -2.54 -26.26 29.23
C ASP A 100 -1.17 -25.93 28.59
N ASN A 101 -1.07 -26.12 27.27
CA ASN A 101 0.12 -25.96 26.44
C ASN A 101 -0.17 -25.11 25.18
N ALA A 102 -1.21 -24.28 25.19
CA ALA A 102 -1.39 -23.28 24.14
C ALA A 102 -0.17 -22.34 24.14
N PRO A 103 0.62 -22.28 23.05
CA PRO A 103 1.90 -21.59 23.06
C PRO A 103 1.70 -20.07 23.24
N ALA A 104 2.33 -19.53 24.28
CA ALA A 104 2.00 -18.20 24.79
C ALA A 104 2.41 -17.06 23.85
N SER A 105 1.49 -16.12 23.61
CA SER A 105 1.78 -14.89 22.86
C SER A 105 2.78 -13.99 23.59
N VAL A 106 3.67 -13.34 22.86
CA VAL A 106 4.69 -12.43 23.40
C VAL A 106 4.37 -10.98 23.04
N THR A 107 4.40 -10.08 24.03
CA THR A 107 4.33 -8.64 23.77
C THR A 107 5.69 -8.11 23.31
N LYS A 108 5.75 -7.46 22.14
CA LYS A 108 6.93 -6.77 21.61
C LYS A 108 6.61 -5.29 21.41
N THR A 109 7.58 -4.41 21.68
CA THR A 109 7.44 -2.95 21.51
C THR A 109 8.56 -2.45 20.60
N THR A 110 8.23 -1.65 19.60
CA THR A 110 9.17 -1.09 18.64
C THR A 110 8.84 0.38 18.35
N ASP A 111 9.67 1.06 17.55
CA ASP A 111 9.39 2.41 17.05
C ASP A 111 8.13 2.49 16.15
N TYR A 112 7.57 1.35 15.75
CA TYR A 112 6.42 1.23 14.86
C TYR A 112 5.12 0.91 15.59
N GLY A 113 5.17 0.74 16.91
CA GLY A 113 4.02 0.38 17.75
C GLY A 113 4.32 -0.76 18.71
N LYS A 114 3.26 -1.27 19.34
CA LYS A 114 3.31 -2.42 20.25
C LYS A 114 2.50 -3.56 19.65
N PHE A 115 3.02 -4.77 19.78
CA PHE A 115 2.50 -5.96 19.11
C PHE A 115 2.30 -7.08 20.13
N ILE A 116 1.18 -7.77 20.08
CA ILE A 116 1.00 -9.09 20.69
C ILE A 116 1.25 -10.10 19.57
N VAL A 117 2.38 -10.79 19.67
CA VAL A 117 2.85 -11.72 18.67
C VAL A 117 2.50 -13.13 19.10
N TYR A 118 1.59 -13.75 18.36
CA TYR A 118 1.22 -15.15 18.49
C TYR A 118 2.22 -16.01 17.69
N PRO A 119 2.47 -17.25 18.10
CA PRO A 119 3.26 -18.18 17.30
C PRO A 119 2.49 -18.56 16.02
N ASP A 120 3.22 -19.08 15.02
CA ASP A 120 2.66 -19.38 13.69
C ASP A 120 1.76 -20.63 13.70
N ASP A 121 1.83 -21.46 14.75
CA ASP A 121 0.95 -22.61 15.00
C ASP A 121 -0.29 -22.27 15.84
N PHE A 122 -0.49 -21.00 16.22
CA PHE A 122 -1.69 -20.55 16.91
C PHE A 122 -2.94 -20.77 16.04
N VAL A 123 -3.87 -21.58 16.54
CA VAL A 123 -5.15 -21.86 15.88
C VAL A 123 -6.25 -20.96 16.43
N GLY A 124 -6.68 -20.00 15.61
CA GLY A 124 -7.84 -19.15 15.89
C GLY A 124 -7.80 -17.84 15.11
N PRO A 125 -8.91 -17.11 15.01
CA PRO A 125 -8.90 -15.77 14.44
C PRO A 125 -8.15 -14.80 15.39
N LEU A 126 -7.20 -14.05 14.84
CA LEU A 126 -6.67 -12.87 15.54
C LEU A 126 -7.69 -11.72 15.48
N PRO A 127 -7.75 -10.85 16.50
CA PRO A 127 -8.53 -9.61 16.45
C PRO A 127 -8.19 -8.75 15.22
N VAL A 128 -9.21 -8.08 14.66
CA VAL A 128 -8.98 -7.02 13.67
C VAL A 128 -8.31 -5.84 14.36
N ASN A 129 -7.18 -5.39 13.82
CA ASN A 129 -6.40 -4.32 14.41
C ASN A 129 -7.04 -2.96 14.15
N ASP A 130 -7.52 -2.30 15.22
CA ASP A 130 -7.92 -0.89 15.15
C ASP A 130 -6.67 0.00 15.09
N ARG A 131 -6.69 0.98 14.18
CA ARG A 131 -5.63 1.99 14.05
C ARG A 131 -5.48 2.84 15.32
N ALA A 132 -6.56 3.01 16.09
CA ALA A 132 -6.60 3.76 17.33
C ALA A 132 -6.16 2.94 18.56
N ALA A 133 -5.95 1.63 18.44
CA ALA A 133 -5.48 0.80 19.55
C ALA A 133 -3.99 0.98 19.81
N ASP A 134 -3.60 0.98 21.09
CA ASP A 134 -2.20 1.03 21.52
C ASP A 134 -1.41 -0.26 21.23
N THR A 135 -2.04 -1.31 20.70
CA THR A 135 -1.43 -2.63 20.50
C THR A 135 -2.13 -3.41 19.38
N TRP A 136 -1.35 -4.08 18.51
CA TRP A 136 -1.84 -4.88 17.39
C TRP A 136 -1.47 -6.36 17.50
N THR A 137 -2.32 -7.25 17.03
CA THR A 137 -2.12 -8.71 17.05
C THR A 137 -1.63 -9.23 15.69
N LEU A 138 -0.61 -10.08 15.71
CA LEU A 138 0.01 -10.71 14.52
C LEU A 138 0.52 -12.12 14.83
N HIS A 139 0.70 -12.96 13.81
CA HIS A 139 1.56 -14.14 13.91
C HIS A 139 3.06 -13.76 13.86
N GLN A 140 3.94 -14.66 14.28
CA GLN A 140 5.37 -14.40 14.40
C GLN A 140 6.01 -14.12 13.04
N LYS A 141 5.67 -14.90 12.01
CA LYS A 141 6.10 -14.66 10.64
C LYS A 141 5.68 -13.27 10.13
N ASP A 142 4.41 -12.91 10.32
CA ASP A 142 3.86 -11.62 9.87
C ASP A 142 4.55 -10.44 10.57
N TYR A 143 4.82 -10.57 11.87
CA TYR A 143 5.58 -9.60 12.63
C TYR A 143 7.02 -9.46 12.10
N ASP A 144 7.74 -10.56 11.88
CA ASP A 144 9.14 -10.50 11.42
C ASP A 144 9.24 -9.90 10.01
N GLU A 145 8.31 -10.25 9.11
CA GLU A 145 8.20 -9.64 7.78
C GLU A 145 7.88 -8.14 7.85
N LEU A 146 6.98 -7.72 8.76
CA LEU A 146 6.62 -6.32 8.98
C LEU A 146 7.82 -5.51 9.45
N ILE A 147 8.52 -5.96 10.50
CA ILE A 147 9.68 -5.25 11.05
C ILE A 147 10.79 -5.12 9.99
N ALA A 148 11.13 -6.20 9.29
CA ALA A 148 12.17 -6.17 8.26
C ALA A 148 11.87 -5.16 7.14
N LYS A 149 10.61 -5.09 6.69
CA LYS A 149 10.18 -4.14 5.65
C LYS A 149 10.17 -2.69 6.17
N LEU A 150 9.67 -2.43 7.38
CA LEU A 150 9.67 -1.08 7.96
C LEU A 150 11.09 -0.57 8.27
N ASP A 151 11.98 -1.43 8.79
CA ASP A 151 13.39 -1.10 8.99
C ASP A 151 14.09 -0.76 7.67
N ALA A 152 13.77 -1.46 6.57
CA ALA A 152 14.28 -1.14 5.25
C ALA A 152 13.75 0.22 4.72
N VAL A 153 12.51 0.61 5.03
CA VAL A 153 11.97 1.94 4.70
C VAL A 153 12.65 3.02 5.54
N LYS A 154 12.73 2.83 6.86
CA LYS A 154 13.36 3.77 7.82
C LYS A 154 14.85 3.97 7.55
N GLY A 155 15.57 2.88 7.27
CA GLY A 155 16.99 2.88 6.90
C GLY A 155 17.27 3.33 5.45
N GLY A 156 16.22 3.55 4.64
CA GLY A 156 16.35 4.05 3.26
C GLY A 156 16.87 3.03 2.26
N THR A 157 16.90 1.73 2.58
CA THR A 157 17.31 0.63 1.68
C THR A 157 16.16 0.11 0.82
N SER A 158 14.91 0.28 1.25
CA SER A 158 13.69 -0.05 0.49
C SER A 158 13.50 0.82 -0.76
N LYS A 159 12.70 0.36 -1.74
CA LYS A 159 12.18 1.18 -2.86
C LYS A 159 11.12 2.20 -2.43
N ILE A 160 10.56 2.04 -1.24
CA ILE A 160 9.70 3.04 -0.60
C ILE A 160 10.60 4.03 0.17
N LYS A 161 10.47 5.32 -0.11
CA LYS A 161 11.23 6.43 0.51
C LYS A 161 10.29 7.39 1.23
N LEU A 162 10.76 8.04 2.30
CA LEU A 162 9.97 9.03 3.06
C LEU A 162 10.61 10.43 2.97
N SER A 163 9.81 11.42 2.56
CA SER A 163 10.18 12.84 2.42
C SER A 163 9.34 13.70 3.39
N GLY A 164 10.00 14.43 4.29
CA GLY A 164 9.32 15.21 5.33
C GLY A 164 10.08 15.28 6.66
N ASP A 165 9.46 15.92 7.65
CA ASP A 165 9.97 16.05 9.01
C ASP A 165 9.94 14.71 9.79
N ALA A 166 10.59 14.66 10.96
CA ALA A 166 10.71 13.44 11.76
C ALA A 166 9.34 12.94 12.27
N THR A 167 8.44 13.85 12.65
CA THR A 167 7.09 13.51 13.13
C THR A 167 6.26 12.87 12.01
N PHE A 168 6.30 13.43 10.80
CA PHE A 168 5.68 12.88 9.61
C PHE A 168 6.24 11.49 9.27
N LYS A 169 7.57 11.31 9.32
CA LYS A 169 8.22 10.02 9.03
C LYS A 169 7.80 8.94 10.02
N SER A 170 7.84 9.21 11.32
CA SER A 170 7.40 8.26 12.35
C SER A 170 5.90 7.95 12.24
N GLY A 171 5.05 8.96 12.02
CA GLY A 171 3.62 8.76 11.80
C GLY A 171 3.32 7.89 10.58
N THR A 172 4.01 8.15 9.46
CA THR A 172 3.87 7.37 8.22
C THR A 172 4.36 5.92 8.39
N LEU A 173 5.45 5.68 9.13
CA LEU A 173 5.91 4.33 9.45
C LEU A 173 4.90 3.57 10.31
N LEU A 174 4.22 4.24 11.24
CA LEU A 174 3.17 3.67 12.08
C LEU A 174 1.90 3.38 11.27
N ASP A 175 1.55 4.24 10.31
CA ASP A 175 0.45 3.99 9.36
C ASP A 175 0.75 2.81 8.41
N LEU A 176 1.97 2.74 7.86
CA LEU A 176 2.42 1.59 7.06
C LEU A 176 2.41 0.30 7.90
N GLY A 177 2.90 0.34 9.14
CA GLY A 177 2.86 -0.78 10.06
C GLY A 177 1.43 -1.28 10.31
N TRP A 178 0.48 -0.38 10.56
CA TRP A 178 -0.92 -0.76 10.70
C TRP A 178 -1.48 -1.41 9.42
N LEU A 179 -1.25 -0.82 8.24
CA LEU A 179 -1.68 -1.39 6.96
C LEU A 179 -1.12 -2.81 6.74
N MET A 180 0.13 -3.05 7.14
CA MET A 180 0.77 -4.37 7.06
C MET A 180 0.24 -5.41 8.04
N THR A 181 -0.69 -5.05 8.92
CA THR A 181 -1.36 -6.04 9.79
C THR A 181 -2.43 -6.86 9.09
N VAL A 182 -2.72 -6.58 7.81
CA VAL A 182 -3.62 -7.37 6.96
C VAL A 182 -2.92 -7.78 5.65
N GLY A 183 -3.27 -8.93 5.10
CA GLY A 183 -2.59 -9.53 3.94
C GLY A 183 -2.51 -8.62 2.71
N VAL A 184 -3.56 -7.84 2.42
CA VAL A 184 -3.55 -6.87 1.30
C VAL A 184 -2.49 -5.76 1.48
N GLY A 185 -2.21 -5.35 2.72
CA GLY A 185 -1.16 -4.38 3.01
C GLY A 185 0.25 -4.98 2.97
N GLN A 186 0.41 -6.20 3.47
CA GLN A 186 1.66 -6.96 3.31
C GLN A 186 2.01 -7.15 1.83
N GLN A 187 1.02 -7.47 1.00
CA GLN A 187 1.18 -7.65 -0.44
C GLN A 187 1.53 -6.33 -1.12
N LEU A 188 0.71 -5.28 -0.95
CA LEU A 188 0.95 -3.96 -1.56
C LEU A 188 2.34 -3.41 -1.21
N ILE A 189 2.70 -3.40 0.07
CA ILE A 189 3.98 -2.83 0.52
C ILE A 189 5.16 -3.73 0.13
N GLY A 190 4.96 -5.06 0.06
CA GLY A 190 5.94 -6.00 -0.49
C GLY A 190 6.21 -5.77 -1.98
N GLU A 191 5.16 -5.65 -2.80
CA GLU A 191 5.28 -5.39 -4.24
C GLU A 191 5.91 -4.01 -4.52
N LEU A 192 5.53 -2.97 -3.78
CA LEU A 192 6.17 -1.65 -3.86
C LEU A 192 7.64 -1.67 -3.44
N ALA A 193 8.01 -2.45 -2.42
CA ALA A 193 9.39 -2.58 -1.97
C ALA A 193 10.27 -3.39 -2.97
N ALA A 194 9.67 -4.32 -3.72
CA ALA A 194 10.32 -5.15 -4.73
C ALA A 194 10.36 -4.53 -6.15
N ALA A 195 9.64 -3.43 -6.38
CA ALA A 195 9.49 -2.82 -7.70
C ALA A 195 10.82 -2.29 -8.30
N SER A 196 10.88 -2.25 -9.62
CA SER A 196 12.00 -1.60 -10.34
C SER A 196 12.10 -0.11 -10.03
N PHE A 197 10.96 0.57 -9.90
CA PHE A 197 10.84 2.00 -9.68
C PHE A 197 10.68 2.37 -8.20
N THR A 198 10.88 3.65 -7.89
CA THR A 198 10.80 4.18 -6.52
C THR A 198 9.40 4.69 -6.21
N THR A 199 8.92 4.47 -4.99
CA THR A 199 7.74 5.15 -4.44
C THR A 199 8.17 6.08 -3.32
N THR A 200 8.02 7.39 -3.50
CA THR A 200 8.29 8.39 -2.46
C THR A 200 6.99 8.78 -1.77
N ILE A 201 6.93 8.72 -0.44
CA ILE A 201 5.82 9.27 0.35
C ILE A 201 6.28 10.62 0.91
N GLU A 202 5.65 11.70 0.47
CA GLU A 202 5.98 13.08 0.80
C GLU A 202 4.85 13.76 1.58
N LYS A 203 5.20 14.54 2.60
CA LYS A 203 4.22 15.32 3.37
C LYS A 203 3.53 16.37 2.50
N THR A 204 2.20 16.46 2.59
CA THR A 204 1.43 17.60 2.09
C THR A 204 0.45 18.08 3.15
N ASP A 205 0.18 19.39 3.15
CA ASP A 205 -0.90 20.00 3.95
C ASP A 205 -2.24 20.02 3.18
N GLY A 206 -2.22 19.70 1.88
CA GLY A 206 -3.38 19.65 1.00
C GLY A 206 -4.12 18.31 1.03
N GLY A 207 -4.81 17.98 -0.05
CA GLY A 207 -5.36 16.64 -0.24
C GLY A 207 -4.29 15.59 -0.54
N ASN A 208 -4.57 14.34 -0.20
CA ASN A 208 -3.78 13.20 -0.68
C ASN A 208 -3.84 13.15 -2.22
N ALA A 209 -2.73 12.77 -2.85
CA ALA A 209 -2.62 12.58 -4.29
C ALA A 209 -1.40 11.72 -4.65
N CYS A 210 -1.36 11.18 -5.87
CA CYS A 210 -0.18 10.53 -6.44
C CYS A 210 0.27 11.23 -7.73
N GLY A 211 1.56 11.57 -7.80
CA GLY A 211 2.28 12.04 -8.99
C GLY A 211 3.23 10.97 -9.54
N TYR A 212 3.73 11.16 -10.77
CA TYR A 212 4.39 10.11 -11.55
C TYR A 212 5.50 10.67 -12.43
N ASP A 213 6.63 9.98 -12.53
CA ASP A 213 7.77 10.40 -13.35
C ASP A 213 8.47 9.23 -14.08
N PRO A 214 8.39 9.14 -15.42
CA PRO A 214 7.55 9.94 -16.32
C PRO A 214 6.08 9.48 -16.29
N ASP A 215 5.11 10.41 -16.32
CA ASP A 215 3.67 10.06 -16.27
C ASP A 215 3.23 9.11 -17.40
N ALA A 216 3.81 9.27 -18.59
CA ALA A 216 3.47 8.47 -19.78
C ALA A 216 3.65 6.95 -19.57
N ASP A 217 4.69 6.55 -18.84
CA ASP A 217 5.09 5.13 -18.73
C ASP A 217 4.32 4.37 -17.64
N SER A 218 3.64 5.10 -16.75
CA SER A 218 2.81 4.52 -15.69
C SER A 218 1.47 3.94 -16.18
N TRP A 219 1.00 4.37 -17.35
CA TRP A 219 -0.27 3.92 -17.95
C TRP A 219 -0.14 2.54 -18.58
N GLU A 220 -1.26 1.82 -18.65
CA GLU A 220 -1.43 0.69 -19.58
C GLU A 220 -1.20 1.14 -21.05
N THR A 221 -0.96 0.19 -21.96
CA THR A 221 -0.90 0.48 -23.40
C THR A 221 -2.31 0.74 -23.97
N THR A 222 -2.38 1.23 -25.21
CA THR A 222 -3.65 1.42 -25.94
C THR A 222 -4.06 0.19 -26.76
N ASP A 223 -3.41 -0.96 -26.53
CA ASP A 223 -3.70 -2.20 -27.25
C ASP A 223 -5.05 -2.79 -26.86
N THR A 224 -5.52 -3.79 -27.60
CA THR A 224 -6.75 -4.53 -27.27
C THR A 224 -6.44 -6.03 -27.24
N PRO A 225 -6.36 -6.67 -26.05
CA PRO A 225 -6.50 -6.08 -24.71
C PRO A 225 -5.32 -5.17 -24.31
N PRO A 226 -5.51 -4.19 -23.40
CA PRO A 226 -4.44 -3.37 -22.89
C PRO A 226 -3.31 -4.20 -22.27
N GLN A 227 -2.06 -3.80 -22.49
CA GLN A 227 -0.87 -4.39 -21.88
C GLN A 227 -0.30 -3.48 -20.80
N LYS A 228 0.65 -3.99 -20.00
CA LYS A 228 1.41 -3.14 -19.07
C LYS A 228 2.33 -2.19 -19.85
N GLY A 229 2.36 -0.92 -19.46
CA GLY A 229 3.40 0.03 -19.85
C GLY A 229 4.76 -0.27 -19.16
N PRO A 230 5.80 0.56 -19.40
CA PRO A 230 7.12 0.35 -18.81
C PRO A 230 7.18 0.48 -17.28
N GLY A 231 6.25 1.22 -16.68
CA GLY A 231 6.28 1.63 -15.28
C GLY A 231 7.00 2.97 -15.06
N ALA A 232 6.71 3.64 -13.95
CA ALA A 232 7.28 4.95 -13.61
C ALA A 232 7.60 5.05 -12.12
N ASN A 233 8.42 6.02 -11.72
CA ASN A 233 8.51 6.40 -10.32
C ASN A 233 7.21 7.07 -9.86
N ALA A 234 6.83 6.87 -8.61
CA ALA A 234 5.63 7.44 -8.00
C ALA A 234 5.97 8.33 -6.81
N THR A 235 5.22 9.42 -6.64
CA THR A 235 5.27 10.30 -5.47
C THR A 235 3.88 10.42 -4.86
N VAL A 236 3.67 9.78 -3.72
CA VAL A 236 2.48 9.89 -2.89
C VAL A 236 2.59 11.13 -2.01
N TYR A 237 1.75 12.12 -2.25
CA TYR A 237 1.56 13.26 -1.36
C TYR A 237 0.55 12.85 -0.27
N TYR A 238 1.00 12.80 0.98
CA TYR A 238 0.22 12.30 2.11
C TYR A 238 -0.02 13.39 3.18
N ASN A 239 -1.29 13.60 3.51
CA ASN A 239 -1.73 14.42 4.63
C ASN A 239 -2.28 13.54 5.77
N PRO A 240 -1.49 13.26 6.83
CA PRO A 240 -1.93 12.43 7.95
C PRO A 240 -2.99 13.09 8.84
N ALA A 241 -3.31 14.37 8.65
CA ALA A 241 -4.39 15.05 9.37
C ALA A 241 -5.77 14.91 8.68
N ARG A 242 -5.82 14.38 7.44
CA ARG A 242 -7.07 14.30 6.66
C ARG A 242 -7.90 13.05 7.01
N LEU A 243 -8.87 13.22 7.90
CA LEU A 243 -9.80 12.16 8.35
C LEU A 243 -11.04 11.96 7.45
N GLN A 244 -11.28 12.87 6.49
CA GLN A 244 -12.56 12.95 5.77
C GLN A 244 -12.38 13.27 4.27
N ILE A 245 -13.19 12.61 3.44
CA ILE A 245 -13.28 12.81 1.98
C ILE A 245 -14.71 13.26 1.57
N GLY A 246 -15.03 14.54 1.78
CA GLY A 246 -16.31 15.16 1.39
C GLY A 246 -17.32 15.30 2.54
N ASP A 247 -18.61 15.32 2.23
CA ASP A 247 -19.75 15.70 3.10
C ASP A 247 -20.01 14.91 4.41
N GLY A 248 -19.22 13.89 4.73
CA GLY A 248 -19.30 13.19 6.03
C GLY A 248 -20.24 12.00 6.11
N ALA A 249 -20.70 11.45 4.97
CA ALA A 249 -21.27 10.09 4.96
C ALA A 249 -20.32 9.07 5.61
N GLY A 250 -20.85 8.02 6.25
CA GLY A 250 -20.03 7.13 7.11
C GLY A 250 -18.78 6.51 6.47
N TRP A 251 -18.83 6.19 5.16
CA TRP A 251 -17.67 5.68 4.42
C TRP A 251 -16.63 6.77 4.06
N LYS A 252 -17.03 8.05 4.07
CA LYS A 252 -16.17 9.21 3.79
C LYS A 252 -15.29 9.59 4.98
N THR A 253 -15.64 9.16 6.18
CA THR A 253 -14.75 9.20 7.35
C THR A 253 -13.84 7.97 7.32
N ARG A 254 -12.53 8.16 7.47
CA ARG A 254 -11.56 7.06 7.45
C ARG A 254 -10.31 7.36 8.28
N PRO A 255 -9.63 6.35 8.85
CA PRO A 255 -8.27 6.53 9.36
C PRO A 255 -7.36 7.09 8.25
N PRO A 256 -6.41 8.00 8.57
CA PRO A 256 -5.53 8.61 7.57
C PRO A 256 -4.76 7.57 6.74
N ALA A 257 -4.38 6.45 7.37
CA ALA A 257 -3.73 5.32 6.74
C ALA A 257 -4.55 4.67 5.59
N ILE A 258 -5.89 4.69 5.60
CA ILE A 258 -6.70 4.24 4.45
C ILE A 258 -6.58 5.24 3.29
N GLY A 259 -6.40 6.53 3.61
CA GLY A 259 -6.06 7.55 2.63
C GLY A 259 -4.65 7.41 2.08
N LEU A 260 -3.68 6.96 2.89
CA LEU A 260 -2.36 6.57 2.40
C LEU A 260 -2.47 5.33 1.49
N ALA A 261 -3.22 4.31 1.90
CA ALA A 261 -3.42 3.09 1.11
C ALA A 261 -3.98 3.39 -0.29
N HIS A 262 -4.97 4.28 -0.42
CA HIS A 262 -5.51 4.71 -1.71
C HIS A 262 -4.41 5.22 -2.66
N GLU A 263 -3.56 6.14 -2.20
CA GLU A 263 -2.46 6.66 -3.03
C GLU A 263 -1.36 5.62 -3.28
N LEU A 264 -1.15 4.68 -2.36
CA LEU A 264 -0.23 3.56 -2.57
C LEU A 264 -0.74 2.59 -3.64
N VAL A 265 -2.06 2.44 -3.85
CA VAL A 265 -2.60 1.69 -5.01
C VAL A 265 -2.35 2.44 -6.33
N HIS A 266 -2.47 3.77 -6.33
CA HIS A 266 -2.04 4.60 -7.49
C HIS A 266 -0.53 4.45 -7.76
N ALA A 267 0.30 4.45 -6.72
CA ALA A 267 1.74 4.22 -6.84
C ALA A 267 2.05 2.80 -7.37
N TRP A 268 1.36 1.79 -6.85
CA TRP A 268 1.54 0.38 -7.24
C TRP A 268 1.17 0.11 -8.70
N THR A 269 0.04 0.65 -9.16
CA THR A 269 -0.32 0.57 -10.58
C THR A 269 0.72 1.30 -11.43
N ALA A 270 1.22 2.46 -10.99
CA ALA A 270 2.22 3.23 -11.74
C ALA A 270 3.60 2.57 -11.84
N VAL A 271 4.15 2.02 -10.75
CA VAL A 271 5.47 1.32 -10.81
C VAL A 271 5.42 0.02 -11.64
N ASN A 272 4.21 -0.48 -11.95
CA ASN A 272 3.97 -1.65 -12.78
C ASN A 272 3.49 -1.32 -14.22
N GLY A 273 3.28 -0.05 -14.57
CA GLY A 273 2.72 0.34 -15.87
C GLY A 273 1.26 -0.08 -16.06
N GLN A 274 0.49 -0.17 -14.97
CA GLN A 274 -0.88 -0.70 -14.93
C GLN A 274 -1.93 0.36 -14.58
N ARG A 275 -1.60 1.65 -14.62
CA ARG A 275 -2.57 2.71 -14.32
C ARG A 275 -3.65 2.72 -15.42
N ALA A 276 -4.89 2.48 -15.03
CA ALA A 276 -6.00 2.25 -15.95
C ALA A 276 -6.36 3.51 -16.76
N ARG A 277 -6.54 3.33 -18.08
CA ARG A 277 -6.94 4.43 -18.98
C ARG A 277 -8.45 4.62 -19.06
N GLY A 278 -8.84 5.85 -19.40
CA GLY A 278 -10.22 6.20 -19.79
C GLY A 278 -11.07 6.73 -18.65
N VAL A 279 -12.36 6.88 -18.94
CA VAL A 279 -13.37 7.42 -18.03
C VAL A 279 -14.63 6.56 -18.13
N THR A 280 -15.18 6.16 -16.99
CA THR A 280 -16.45 5.46 -16.86
C THR A 280 -17.37 6.30 -15.98
N GLU A 281 -18.57 6.62 -16.48
CA GLU A 281 -19.60 7.38 -15.76
C GLU A 281 -19.08 8.73 -15.20
N GLY A 282 -18.17 9.39 -15.93
CA GLY A 282 -17.54 10.65 -15.52
C GLY A 282 -16.35 10.51 -14.56
N THR A 283 -16.08 9.32 -14.03
CA THR A 283 -14.93 9.05 -13.16
C THR A 283 -13.76 8.48 -13.95
N ASN A 284 -12.53 8.94 -13.69
CA ASN A 284 -11.33 8.40 -14.32
C ASN A 284 -11.09 6.95 -13.87
N ASN A 285 -10.80 6.04 -14.80
CA ASN A 285 -10.70 4.61 -14.52
C ASN A 285 -9.58 4.26 -13.53
N ARG A 286 -8.50 5.05 -13.45
CA ARG A 286 -7.46 4.87 -12.41
C ARG A 286 -8.02 5.00 -10.99
N GLU A 287 -9.03 5.84 -10.81
CA GLU A 287 -9.67 6.09 -9.52
C GLU A 287 -10.62 4.95 -9.14
N LEU A 288 -11.38 4.45 -10.11
CA LEU A 288 -12.20 3.23 -9.94
C LEU A 288 -11.32 2.00 -9.67
N GLN A 289 -10.14 1.93 -10.29
CA GLN A 289 -9.11 0.92 -10.03
C GLN A 289 -8.55 1.03 -8.61
N ALA A 290 -8.16 2.23 -8.17
CA ALA A 290 -7.63 2.46 -6.82
C ALA A 290 -8.66 2.16 -5.72
N VAL A 291 -9.94 2.46 -5.95
CA VAL A 291 -11.01 2.15 -4.98
C VAL A 291 -11.43 0.68 -5.02
N GLY A 292 -11.44 0.04 -6.20
CA GLY A 292 -12.02 -1.28 -6.41
C GLY A 292 -13.51 -1.19 -6.73
N LEU A 293 -13.84 -0.48 -7.82
CA LEU A 293 -15.21 -0.24 -8.30
C LEU A 293 -15.40 -0.70 -9.75
N GLY A 294 -16.64 -0.98 -10.12
CA GLY A 294 -17.01 -1.36 -11.50
C GLY A 294 -16.24 -2.59 -11.98
N ALA A 295 -15.45 -2.42 -13.04
CA ALA A 295 -14.58 -3.47 -13.60
C ALA A 295 -13.45 -3.93 -12.65
N TYR A 296 -13.15 -3.15 -11.61
CA TYR A 296 -12.05 -3.40 -10.66
C TYR A 296 -12.52 -3.92 -9.30
N LYS A 297 -13.81 -4.24 -9.14
CA LYS A 297 -14.38 -4.73 -7.87
C LYS A 297 -13.69 -6.00 -7.34
N ASP A 298 -13.17 -6.83 -8.24
CA ASP A 298 -12.51 -8.11 -7.95
C ASP A 298 -10.97 -7.96 -7.86
N ALA A 299 -10.45 -6.72 -7.82
CA ALA A 299 -9.02 -6.44 -7.68
C ALA A 299 -8.52 -6.81 -6.27
N VAL A 300 -7.45 -7.61 -6.21
CA VAL A 300 -6.81 -8.10 -4.98
C VAL A 300 -6.24 -6.96 -4.14
N ILE A 301 -5.78 -5.89 -4.78
CA ILE A 301 -5.24 -4.68 -4.14
C ILE A 301 -6.12 -3.49 -4.55
N SER A 302 -6.89 -2.95 -3.60
CA SER A 302 -7.70 -1.72 -3.75
C SER A 302 -8.13 -1.17 -2.39
N GLU A 303 -8.55 0.11 -2.31
CA GLU A 303 -9.05 0.74 -1.07
C GLU A 303 -10.17 -0.07 -0.41
N ASN A 304 -11.07 -0.67 -1.20
CA ASN A 304 -12.15 -1.50 -0.69
C ASN A 304 -11.67 -2.82 -0.06
N GLN A 305 -10.57 -3.41 -0.53
CA GLN A 305 -9.96 -4.59 0.13
C GLN A 305 -9.36 -4.22 1.49
N PHE A 306 -8.66 -3.07 1.58
CA PHE A 306 -8.20 -2.54 2.87
C PHE A 306 -9.37 -2.29 3.83
N ARG A 307 -10.42 -1.61 3.35
CA ARG A 307 -11.60 -1.32 4.17
C ARG A 307 -12.27 -2.59 4.69
N ALA A 308 -12.50 -3.57 3.82
CA ALA A 308 -13.06 -4.86 4.21
C ALA A 308 -12.19 -5.59 5.25
N ALA A 309 -10.86 -5.63 5.05
CA ALA A 309 -9.93 -6.27 5.97
C ALA A 309 -9.88 -5.62 7.37
N PHE A 310 -10.15 -4.31 7.47
CA PHE A 310 -10.26 -3.57 8.73
C PHE A 310 -11.70 -3.42 9.26
N GLY A 311 -12.69 -4.09 8.67
CA GLY A 311 -14.10 -3.98 9.08
C GLY A 311 -14.72 -2.59 8.85
N LEU A 312 -14.09 -1.75 8.01
CA LEU A 312 -14.56 -0.41 7.67
C LEU A 312 -15.59 -0.47 6.52
N PRO A 313 -16.58 0.46 6.47
CA PRO A 313 -17.48 0.56 5.34
C PRO A 313 -16.71 0.75 4.02
N THR A 314 -17.02 -0.07 3.02
CA THR A 314 -16.49 0.08 1.66
C THR A 314 -17.06 1.33 0.98
N ARG A 315 -16.34 1.87 0.00
CA ARG A 315 -16.84 2.92 -0.88
C ARG A 315 -17.77 2.28 -1.93
N PRO A 316 -19.05 2.69 -2.03
CA PRO A 316 -19.96 2.17 -3.05
C PRO A 316 -19.86 2.93 -4.38
N VAL A 317 -19.31 4.15 -4.34
CA VAL A 317 -19.12 5.08 -5.45
C VAL A 317 -17.79 5.82 -5.26
N TYR A 318 -17.32 6.52 -6.29
CA TYR A 318 -16.22 7.47 -6.15
C TYR A 318 -16.73 8.76 -5.48
#